data_AF-A0A067T4U7-F1
#
_entry.id   AF-A0A067T4U7-F1
#
_cell.length_a   1.000
_cell.length_b   1.000
_cell.length_c   1.000
_cell.angle_alpha   90.00
_cell.angle_beta   90.00
_cell.angle_gamma   90.00
#
_symmetry.space_group_name_H-M   'P 1'
#
loop_
_entity.id
_entity.type
_entity.pdbx_description
1 polymer ?
#
loop_
_entity_poly.entity_id
_entity_poly.type
_entity_poly.pdbx_seq_one_letter_code
_entity_poly.pdbx_strand_id
1 'polypeptide(L)'
;MPGVVFAFTVGSLGDILATAGLAGQIAKTLYDSASVNAECRALVLELKSLQKTLILTHHALHQYLASPIGEALAGFIEPEVAQAHLLLQGYLDKVNACRKALLSTTIASLWRKVAWTASSETLALNEKLRHHEGKLTMLLVALNSVGLLDLGTEIRQIGAHVREVHAYLLENARPLRRIQDNTVRVLDPLGETIPIPDLFLSTWESFDHIIKGYFRNRIGQRYVEQGLYEVLHSDDSQNITPSQFSNTVKAGDELEMSIVLRQKIGNGEENSRRCPRCYHDNADVSDELRRWVQW
;
A
#
# COMPACT_ATOMS: atom_id res chain seq x y z
N MET A 1 -8.98 43.24 -10.77
CA MET A 1 -9.57 41.96 -11.22
C MET A 1 -11.04 41.96 -10.81
N PRO A 2 -11.97 41.58 -11.69
CA PRO A 2 -13.39 41.56 -11.37
C PRO A 2 -13.62 40.52 -10.28
N GLY A 3 -14.26 40.93 -9.19
CA GLY A 3 -14.58 40.05 -8.07
C GLY A 3 -15.64 39.05 -8.49
N VAL A 4 -15.32 37.76 -8.43
CA VAL A 4 -16.32 36.71 -8.49
C VAL A 4 -17.15 36.83 -7.21
N VAL A 5 -18.37 37.34 -7.34
CA VAL A 5 -19.36 37.37 -6.27
C VAL A 5 -19.88 35.94 -6.14
N PHE A 6 -19.29 35.16 -5.23
CA PHE A 6 -19.88 33.91 -4.80
C PHE A 6 -21.07 34.23 -3.91
N ALA A 7 -22.28 33.86 -4.34
CA ALA A 7 -23.44 33.87 -3.48
C ALA A 7 -23.23 32.79 -2.41
N PHE A 8 -23.06 33.21 -1.16
CA PHE A 8 -23.00 32.32 0.00
C PHE A 8 -24.40 31.79 0.27
N THR A 9 -24.60 30.49 0.11
CA THR A 9 -25.89 29.84 0.39
C THR A 9 -25.70 29.00 1.63
N VAL A 10 -25.91 29.63 2.80
CA VAL A 10 -25.72 29.05 4.15
C VAL A 10 -26.10 27.57 4.13
N GLY A 11 -25.08 26.71 4.09
CA GLY A 11 -25.24 25.26 4.12
C GLY A 11 -24.69 24.48 2.92
N SER A 12 -24.05 25.14 1.95
CA SER A 12 -23.52 24.43 0.78
C SER A 12 -22.08 23.91 0.98
N LEU A 13 -21.73 22.80 0.32
CA LEU A 13 -20.33 22.37 0.17
C LEU A 13 -19.42 23.49 -0.40
N GLY A 14 -20.00 24.40 -1.19
CA GLY A 14 -19.32 25.58 -1.74
C GLY A 14 -18.96 26.61 -0.68
N ASP A 15 -19.77 26.77 0.37
CA ASP A 15 -19.52 27.70 1.48
C ASP A 15 -18.26 27.33 2.27
N ILE A 16 -18.02 26.03 2.45
CA ILE A 16 -16.83 25.51 3.13
C ILE A 16 -15.57 25.92 2.36
N LEU A 17 -15.57 25.74 1.04
CA LEU A 17 -14.44 26.12 0.18
C LEU A 17 -14.28 27.63 0.08
N ALA A 18 -15.38 28.39 0.02
CA ALA A 18 -15.34 29.85 0.03
C ALA A 18 -14.71 30.37 1.33
N THR A 19 -15.09 29.79 2.46
CA THR A 19 -14.54 30.14 3.79
C THR A 19 -13.07 29.75 3.91
N ALA A 20 -12.67 28.58 3.41
CA ALA A 20 -11.27 28.16 3.36
C ALA A 20 -10.42 29.09 2.46
N GLY A 21 -10.99 29.50 1.32
CA GLY A 21 -10.38 30.47 0.41
C GLY A 21 -10.18 31.83 1.09
N LEU A 22 -11.19 32.31 1.82
CA LEU A 22 -11.11 33.56 2.58
C LEU A 22 -10.03 33.50 3.67
N ALA A 23 -9.99 32.42 4.46
CA ALA A 23 -8.95 32.20 5.47
C ALA A 23 -7.54 32.24 4.85
N GLY A 24 -7.34 31.56 3.72
CA GLY A 24 -6.06 31.55 3.00
C GLY A 24 -5.67 32.92 2.43
N GLN A 25 -6.62 33.68 1.89
CA GLN A 25 -6.38 35.03 1.38
C GLN A 25 -5.96 35.99 2.50
N ILE A 26 -6.63 35.92 3.66
CA ILE A 26 -6.27 36.69 4.84
C ILE A 26 -4.85 36.28 5.24
N ALA A 27 -4.60 34.99 5.52
CA ALA A 27 -3.29 34.49 5.93
C ALA A 27 -2.14 34.93 5.02
N LYS A 28 -2.33 34.91 3.69
CA LYS A 28 -1.36 35.40 2.72
C LYS A 28 -1.10 36.90 2.84
N THR A 29 -2.18 37.69 2.93
CA THR A 29 -2.09 39.14 3.13
C THR A 29 -1.36 39.49 4.43
N LEU A 30 -1.52 38.66 5.47
CA LEU A 30 -0.88 38.87 6.77
C LEU A 30 0.60 38.45 6.76
N TYR A 31 0.94 37.35 6.10
CA TYR A 31 2.30 36.79 6.08
C TYR A 31 3.33 37.81 5.57
N ASP A 32 2.97 38.59 4.54
CA ASP A 32 3.81 39.66 3.98
C ASP A 32 4.05 40.84 4.95
N SER A 33 3.37 40.86 6.10
CA SER A 33 3.53 41.82 7.19
C SER A 33 3.92 41.20 8.54
N ALA A 34 3.99 39.87 8.62
CA ALA A 34 4.13 39.10 9.86
C ALA A 34 5.54 39.08 10.47
N SER A 35 6.53 39.66 9.79
CA SER A 35 7.92 39.74 10.28
C SER A 35 8.07 40.62 11.54
N VAL A 36 7.00 41.29 12.00
CA VAL A 36 7.08 42.37 12.99
C VAL A 36 6.35 42.08 14.32
N ASN A 37 5.37 41.17 14.40
CA ASN A 37 4.58 40.91 15.62
C ASN A 37 4.27 39.41 15.83
N ALA A 38 4.49 38.90 17.06
CA ALA A 38 4.18 37.53 17.48
C ALA A 38 2.69 37.19 17.40
N GLU A 39 1.79 38.12 17.73
CA GLU A 39 0.34 37.92 17.66
C GLU A 39 -0.15 37.73 16.22
N CYS A 40 0.43 38.48 15.27
CA CYS A 40 0.16 38.31 13.85
C CYS A 40 0.61 36.92 13.35
N ARG A 41 1.74 36.43 13.87
CA ARG A 41 2.23 35.08 13.55
C ARG A 41 1.27 34.00 14.06
N ALA A 42 0.79 34.14 15.30
CA ALA A 42 -0.19 33.20 15.87
C ALA A 42 -1.47 33.16 15.02
N LEU A 43 -2.03 34.33 14.67
CA LEU A 43 -3.22 34.40 13.81
C LEU A 43 -2.98 33.78 12.42
N VAL A 44 -1.81 33.99 11.81
CA VAL A 44 -1.47 33.34 10.52
C VAL A 44 -1.45 31.82 10.64
N LEU A 45 -0.94 31.28 11.75
CA LEU A 45 -0.92 29.84 11.99
C LEU A 45 -2.33 29.29 12.17
N GLU A 46 -3.16 29.93 12.99
CA GLU A 46 -4.56 29.51 13.19
C GLU A 46 -5.37 29.61 11.89
N LEU A 47 -5.22 30.68 11.09
CA LEU A 47 -5.89 30.79 9.79
C LEU A 47 -5.49 29.68 8.81
N LYS A 48 -4.21 29.30 8.80
CA LYS A 48 -3.73 28.16 7.99
C LYS A 48 -4.25 26.83 8.51
N SER A 49 -4.37 26.69 9.83
CA SER A 49 -4.93 25.49 10.46
C SER A 49 -6.41 25.35 10.12
N LEU A 50 -7.20 26.40 10.37
CA LEU A 50 -8.61 26.49 9.98
C LEU A 50 -8.84 26.21 8.49
N GLN A 51 -8.02 26.78 7.59
CA GLN A 51 -8.11 26.52 6.16
C GLN A 51 -7.99 25.01 5.85
N LYS A 52 -6.99 24.34 6.44
CA LYS A 52 -6.79 22.90 6.25
C LYS A 52 -7.96 22.10 6.81
N THR A 53 -8.42 22.44 8.02
CA THR A 53 -9.56 21.78 8.66
C THR A 53 -10.80 21.89 7.80
N LEU A 54 -11.11 23.07 7.26
CA LEU A 54 -12.25 23.26 6.34
C LEU A 54 -12.14 22.43 5.07
N ILE A 55 -10.95 22.35 4.46
CA ILE A 55 -10.72 21.52 3.25
C ILE A 55 -10.95 20.03 3.58
N LEU A 56 -10.41 19.54 4.69
CA LEU A 56 -10.58 18.16 5.12
C LEU A 56 -12.05 17.84 5.45
N THR A 57 -12.74 18.76 6.13
CA THR A 57 -14.18 18.66 6.40
C THR A 57 -15.01 18.62 5.13
N HIS A 58 -14.67 19.44 4.12
CA HIS A 58 -15.30 19.39 2.81
C HIS A 58 -15.13 18.00 2.16
N HIS A 59 -13.92 17.45 2.15
CA HIS A 59 -13.67 16.12 1.57
C HIS A 59 -14.44 15.02 2.32
N ALA A 60 -14.42 15.05 3.65
CA ALA A 60 -15.15 14.06 4.45
C ALA A 60 -16.66 14.16 4.22
N LEU A 61 -17.23 15.37 4.23
CA LEU A 61 -18.65 15.54 3.92
C LEU A 61 -18.98 15.08 2.50
N HIS A 62 -18.18 15.42 1.49
CA HIS A 62 -18.42 14.96 0.13
C HIS A 62 -18.45 13.42 0.03
N GLN A 63 -17.59 12.73 0.77
CA GLN A 63 -17.54 11.27 0.80
C GLN A 63 -18.75 10.64 1.51
N TYR A 64 -19.25 11.27 2.58
CA TYR A 64 -20.24 10.67 3.46
C TYR A 64 -21.63 11.35 3.39
N LEU A 65 -21.84 12.35 2.54
CA LEU A 65 -23.09 13.14 2.51
C LEU A 65 -24.34 12.28 2.31
N ALA A 66 -24.24 11.23 1.50
CA ALA A 66 -25.34 10.31 1.23
C ALA A 66 -25.62 9.32 2.38
N SER A 67 -24.80 9.32 3.42
CA SER A 67 -25.00 8.49 4.61
C SER A 67 -25.83 9.24 5.67
N PRO A 68 -26.64 8.53 6.48
CA PRO A 68 -27.43 9.15 7.54
C PRO A 68 -26.59 9.97 8.55
N ILE A 69 -25.34 9.55 8.77
CA ILE A 69 -24.42 10.25 9.66
C ILE A 69 -23.83 11.50 9.02
N GLY A 70 -23.54 11.45 7.71
CA GLY A 70 -23.06 12.62 6.97
C GLY A 70 -24.12 13.70 6.91
N GLU A 71 -25.38 13.32 6.67
CA GLU A 71 -26.53 14.23 6.72
C GLU A 71 -26.72 14.84 8.12
N ALA A 72 -26.70 14.00 9.17
CA ALA A 72 -26.83 14.49 10.55
C ALA A 72 -25.69 15.44 10.95
N LEU A 73 -24.44 15.11 10.59
CA LEU A 73 -23.27 15.92 10.93
C LEU A 73 -23.15 17.18 10.07
N ALA A 74 -23.67 17.19 8.83
CA ALA A 74 -23.75 18.40 8.02
C ALA A 74 -24.50 19.51 8.76
N GLY A 75 -25.65 19.19 9.38
CA GLY A 75 -26.43 20.15 10.18
C GLY A 75 -25.67 20.79 11.36
N PHE A 76 -24.61 20.16 11.86
CA PHE A 76 -23.73 20.72 12.89
C PHE A 76 -22.51 21.47 12.31
N ILE A 77 -22.04 21.08 11.12
CA ILE A 77 -20.89 21.69 10.46
C ILE A 77 -21.27 23.03 9.83
N GLU A 78 -22.43 23.09 9.18
CA GLU A 78 -22.93 24.30 8.49
C GLU A 78 -22.94 25.57 9.37
N PRO A 79 -23.51 25.57 10.60
CA PRO A 79 -23.51 26.76 11.44
C PRO A 79 -22.10 27.18 11.89
N GLU A 80 -21.20 26.22 12.10
CA GLU A 80 -19.82 26.52 12.50
C GLU A 80 -19.02 27.13 11.34
N VAL A 81 -19.22 26.63 10.11
CA VAL A 81 -18.64 27.22 8.89
C VAL A 81 -19.19 28.63 8.67
N ALA A 82 -20.50 28.84 8.83
CA ALA A 82 -21.12 30.16 8.69
C ALA A 82 -20.58 31.17 9.71
N GLN A 83 -20.42 30.76 10.98
CA GLN A 83 -19.86 31.62 12.02
C GLN A 83 -18.39 31.96 11.75
N ALA A 84 -17.58 30.97 11.35
CA ALA A 84 -16.20 31.21 10.94
C ALA A 84 -16.13 32.19 9.74
N HIS A 85 -17.03 32.04 8.75
CA HIS A 85 -17.10 32.93 7.60
C HIS A 85 -17.39 34.37 8.00
N LEU A 86 -18.40 34.60 8.83
CA LEU A 86 -18.79 35.94 9.30
C LEU A 86 -17.65 36.62 10.07
N LEU A 87 -16.91 35.86 10.90
CA LEU A 87 -15.75 36.39 11.63
C LEU A 87 -14.63 36.81 10.68
N LEU A 88 -14.30 35.96 9.69
CA LEU A 88 -13.26 36.25 8.70
C LEU A 88 -13.65 37.42 7.80
N GLN A 89 -14.92 37.52 7.40
CA GLN A 89 -15.42 38.59 6.55
C GLN A 89 -15.44 39.93 7.31
N GLY A 90 -15.98 39.96 8.53
CA GLY A 90 -15.95 41.16 9.36
C GLY A 90 -14.53 41.63 9.66
N TYR A 91 -13.58 40.70 9.81
CA TYR A 91 -12.18 41.03 9.93
C TYR A 91 -11.60 41.65 8.65
N LEU A 92 -11.86 41.04 7.49
CA LEU A 92 -11.40 41.54 6.20
C LEU A 92 -11.97 42.95 5.90
N ASP A 93 -13.22 43.21 6.25
CA ASP A 93 -13.87 44.50 6.06
C ASP A 93 -13.18 45.59 6.90
N LYS A 94 -12.83 45.31 8.16
CA LYS A 94 -12.07 46.23 9.01
C LYS A 94 -10.70 46.54 8.42
N VAL A 95 -9.98 45.52 7.95
CA VAL A 95 -8.66 45.69 7.30
C VAL A 95 -8.78 46.55 6.03
N ASN A 96 -9.80 46.30 5.21
CA ASN A 96 -10.05 47.07 3.99
C ASN A 96 -10.47 48.51 4.27
N ALA A 97 -11.29 48.75 5.30
CA ALA A 97 -11.67 50.10 5.73
C ALA A 97 -10.43 50.89 6.18
N CYS A 98 -9.56 50.28 6.99
CA CYS A 98 -8.29 50.90 7.42
C CYS A 98 -7.39 51.21 6.23
N ARG A 99 -7.24 50.24 5.30
CA ARG A 99 -6.49 50.45 4.06
C ARG A 99 -7.02 51.63 3.27
N LYS A 100 -8.34 51.70 3.05
CA LYS A 100 -8.97 52.79 2.28
C LYS A 100 -8.75 54.15 2.94
N ALA A 101 -8.87 54.25 4.26
CA ALA A 101 -8.65 55.48 5.01
C ALA A 101 -7.19 55.96 4.94
N LEU A 102 -6.22 55.04 4.90
CA LEU A 102 -4.80 55.38 4.87
C LEU A 102 -4.26 55.64 3.46
N LEU A 103 -4.88 55.07 2.42
CA LEU A 103 -4.49 55.33 1.03
C LEU A 103 -4.63 56.80 0.62
N SER A 104 -5.47 57.59 1.30
CA SER A 104 -5.59 59.04 1.10
C SER A 104 -4.57 59.87 1.90
N THR A 105 -3.61 59.23 2.58
CA THR A 105 -2.63 59.88 3.45
C THR A 105 -1.20 59.72 2.96
N THR A 106 -0.27 60.54 3.46
CA THR A 106 1.18 60.45 3.17
C THR A 106 1.82 59.17 3.72
N ILE A 107 1.15 58.50 4.67
CA ILE A 107 1.60 57.24 5.28
C ILE A 107 0.91 56.01 4.67
N ALA A 108 0.38 56.12 3.45
CA ALA A 108 -0.30 55.03 2.75
C ALA A 108 0.51 53.73 2.76
N SER A 109 1.84 53.77 2.61
CA SER A 109 2.71 52.57 2.63
C SER A 109 2.70 51.81 3.96
N LEU A 110 2.32 52.48 5.06
CA LEU A 110 2.28 51.91 6.41
C LEU A 110 0.93 51.29 6.77
N TRP A 111 -0.04 51.26 5.84
CA TRP A 111 -1.40 50.81 6.12
C TRP A 111 -1.45 49.41 6.75
N ARG A 112 -0.58 48.49 6.32
CA ARG A 112 -0.48 47.16 6.92
C ARG A 112 -0.10 47.25 8.40
N LYS A 113 0.96 48.00 8.72
CA LYS A 113 1.45 48.15 10.11
C LYS A 113 0.42 48.84 11.00
N VAL A 114 -0.25 49.87 10.49
CA VAL A 114 -1.27 50.63 11.24
C VAL A 114 -2.54 49.80 11.46
N ALA A 115 -3.00 49.06 10.44
CA ALA A 115 -4.16 48.17 10.57
C ALA A 115 -3.95 47.13 11.67
N TRP A 116 -2.72 46.63 11.84
CA TRP A 116 -2.37 45.70 12.91
C TRP A 116 -2.37 46.33 14.29
N THR A 117 -1.70 47.47 14.45
CA THR A 117 -1.65 48.15 15.76
C THR A 117 -3.01 48.69 16.19
N ALA A 118 -3.88 49.03 15.24
CA ALA A 118 -5.25 49.46 15.50
C ALA A 118 -6.21 48.28 15.75
N SER A 119 -5.86 47.07 15.31
CA SER A 119 -6.64 45.85 15.57
C SER A 119 -6.17 45.23 16.89
N SER A 120 -6.54 45.83 18.01
CA SER A 120 -6.41 45.24 19.36
C SER A 120 -7.27 43.98 19.57
N GLU A 121 -8.07 43.61 18.56
CA GLU A 121 -9.00 42.48 18.57
C GLU A 121 -8.40 41.19 17.99
N THR A 122 -7.13 41.18 17.57
CA THR A 122 -6.46 40.00 16.97
C THR A 122 -6.51 38.79 17.89
N LEU A 123 -6.28 38.96 19.20
CA LEU A 123 -6.34 37.89 20.18
C LEU A 123 -7.77 37.33 20.35
N ALA A 124 -8.77 38.21 20.44
CA ALA A 124 -10.18 37.81 20.56
C ALA A 124 -10.68 37.10 19.29
N LEU A 125 -10.25 37.54 18.11
CA LEU A 125 -10.51 36.85 16.86
C LEU A 125 -9.84 35.47 16.85
N ASN A 126 -8.58 35.40 17.26
CA ASN A 126 -7.81 34.16 17.30
C ASN A 126 -8.49 33.11 18.19
N GLU A 127 -8.94 33.51 19.37
CA GLU A 127 -9.65 32.63 20.30
C GLU A 127 -10.97 32.12 19.72
N LYS A 128 -11.77 32.99 19.08
CA LYS A 128 -13.01 32.59 18.41
C LYS A 128 -12.77 31.64 17.24
N LEU A 129 -11.76 31.91 16.41
CA LEU A 129 -11.41 31.04 15.28
C LEU A 129 -10.94 29.67 15.77
N ARG A 130 -10.10 29.62 16.81
CA ARG A 130 -9.62 28.37 17.41
C ARG A 130 -10.76 27.56 18.01
N HIS A 131 -11.76 28.22 18.58
CA HIS A 131 -12.98 27.56 19.08
C HIS A 131 -13.76 26.87 17.96
N HIS A 132 -13.99 27.57 16.85
CA HIS A 132 -14.66 26.98 15.68
C HIS A 132 -13.82 25.86 15.03
N GLU A 133 -12.51 26.04 14.92
CA GLU A 133 -11.60 25.02 14.42
C GLU A 133 -11.65 23.74 15.28
N GLY A 134 -11.65 23.88 16.61
CA GLY A 134 -11.71 22.74 17.53
C GLY A 134 -13.00 21.92 17.34
N LYS A 135 -14.13 22.60 17.17
CA LYS A 135 -15.41 21.94 16.88
C LYS A 135 -15.41 21.25 15.52
N LEU A 136 -14.94 21.93 14.48
CA LEU A 136 -14.83 21.35 13.13
C LEU A 136 -13.91 20.11 13.12
N THR A 137 -12.82 20.16 13.87
CA THR A 137 -11.88 19.03 14.02
C THR A 137 -12.55 17.85 14.71
N MET A 138 -13.33 18.09 15.78
CA MET A 138 -14.07 17.03 16.45
C MET A 138 -15.11 16.38 15.53
N LEU A 139 -15.85 17.18 14.77
CA LEU A 139 -16.84 16.70 13.79
C LEU A 139 -16.17 15.91 12.66
N LEU A 140 -15.00 16.35 12.19
CA LEU A 140 -14.19 15.63 11.20
C LEU A 140 -13.72 14.26 11.73
N VAL A 141 -13.26 14.20 12.98
CA VAL A 141 -12.87 12.92 13.62
C VAL A 141 -14.08 11.99 13.73
N ALA A 142 -15.25 12.51 14.11
CA ALA A 142 -16.48 11.72 14.19
C ALA A 142 -16.88 11.14 12.82
N LEU A 143 -16.86 11.95 11.76
CA LEU A 143 -17.13 11.52 10.38
C LEU A 143 -16.20 10.37 9.95
N ASN A 144 -14.89 10.52 10.17
CA ASN A 144 -13.91 9.51 9.75
C ASN A 144 -13.95 8.23 10.60
N SER A 145 -14.36 8.32 11.87
CA SER A 145 -14.48 7.15 12.75
C SER A 145 -15.57 6.18 12.28
N VAL A 146 -16.64 6.70 11.68
CA VAL A 146 -17.74 5.87 11.15
C VAL A 146 -17.30 5.11 9.91
N GLY A 147 -16.59 5.76 8.98
CA GLY A 147 -16.01 5.09 7.81
C GLY A 147 -15.06 3.95 8.19
N LEU A 148 -14.30 4.10 9.29
CA LEU A 148 -13.44 3.03 9.80
C LEU A 148 -14.24 1.85 10.39
N LEU A 149 -15.39 2.12 11.03
CA LEU A 149 -16.27 1.08 11.55
C LEU A 149 -16.97 0.31 10.43
N ASP A 150 -17.42 1.00 9.38
CA ASP A 150 -18.06 0.41 8.20
C ASP A 150 -17.07 -0.46 7.41
N LEU A 151 -15.83 0.01 7.21
CA LEU A 151 -14.78 -0.83 6.62
C LEU A 151 -14.53 -2.09 7.48
N GLY A 152 -14.58 -1.95 8.81
CA GLY A 152 -14.45 -3.07 9.73
C GLY A 152 -15.59 -4.08 9.63
N THR A 153 -16.83 -3.66 9.34
CA THR A 153 -17.96 -4.58 9.13
C THR A 153 -17.85 -5.29 7.78
N GLU A 154 -17.48 -4.58 6.72
CA GLU A 154 -17.23 -5.18 5.39
C GLU A 154 -16.11 -6.23 5.43
N ILE A 155 -14.97 -5.92 6.05
CA ILE A 155 -13.86 -6.87 6.23
C ILE A 155 -14.32 -8.11 7.01
N ARG A 156 -15.15 -7.93 8.05
CA ARG A 156 -15.69 -9.05 8.84
C ARG A 156 -16.63 -9.93 8.01
N GLN A 157 -17.46 -9.33 7.16
CA GLN A 157 -18.35 -10.06 6.25
C GLN A 157 -17.56 -10.84 5.19
N ILE A 158 -16.56 -10.22 4.57
CA ILE A 158 -15.65 -10.89 3.63
C ILE A 158 -14.95 -12.06 4.32
N GLY A 159 -14.43 -11.85 5.53
CA GLY A 159 -13.80 -12.91 6.32
C GLY A 159 -14.76 -14.06 6.67
N ALA A 160 -16.04 -13.77 6.90
CA ALA A 160 -17.05 -14.81 7.12
C ALA A 160 -17.31 -15.62 5.85
N HIS A 161 -17.45 -14.96 4.70
CA HIS A 161 -17.71 -15.63 3.43
C HIS A 161 -16.50 -16.47 2.97
N VAL A 162 -15.27 -15.97 3.17
CA VAL A 162 -14.05 -16.76 2.89
C VAL A 162 -13.99 -18.00 3.77
N ARG A 163 -14.35 -17.92 5.06
CA ARG A 163 -14.41 -19.08 5.95
C ARG A 163 -15.47 -20.09 5.52
N GLU A 164 -16.64 -19.61 5.11
CA GLU A 164 -17.73 -20.45 4.60
C GLU A 164 -17.32 -21.18 3.32
N VAL A 165 -16.75 -20.47 2.35
CA VAL A 165 -16.21 -21.06 1.11
C VAL A 165 -15.09 -22.05 1.42
N HIS A 166 -14.19 -21.73 2.34
CA HIS A 166 -13.12 -22.63 2.75
C HIS A 166 -13.65 -23.90 3.42
N ALA A 167 -14.65 -23.80 4.29
CA ALA A 167 -15.32 -24.94 4.91
C ALA A 167 -16.05 -25.80 3.86
N TYR A 168 -16.77 -25.17 2.94
CA TYR A 168 -17.44 -25.84 1.83
C TYR A 168 -16.45 -26.58 0.93
N LEU A 169 -15.31 -25.96 0.60
CA LEU A 169 -14.25 -26.61 -0.17
C LEU A 169 -13.68 -27.81 0.58
N LEU A 170 -13.41 -27.71 1.88
CA LEU A 170 -12.90 -28.83 2.68
C LEU A 170 -13.90 -30.00 2.78
N GLU A 171 -15.20 -29.71 2.93
CA GLU A 171 -16.24 -30.74 3.03
C GLU A 171 -16.54 -31.41 1.67
N ASN A 172 -16.49 -30.65 0.57
CA ASN A 172 -16.82 -31.12 -0.77
C ASN A 172 -15.60 -31.57 -1.58
N ALA A 173 -14.38 -31.43 -1.05
CA ALA A 173 -13.12 -31.90 -1.64
C ALA A 173 -12.90 -33.42 -1.60
N ARG A 174 -13.97 -34.24 -1.69
CA ARG A 174 -13.82 -35.69 -1.91
C ARG A 174 -12.93 -36.06 -3.11
N PRO A 175 -12.89 -35.29 -4.22
CA PRO A 175 -11.94 -35.55 -5.30
C PRO A 175 -10.47 -35.30 -4.92
N LEU A 176 -10.17 -34.31 -4.06
CA LEU A 176 -8.79 -33.93 -3.70
C LEU A 176 -8.17 -34.87 -2.66
N ARG A 177 -8.96 -35.49 -1.78
CA ARG A 177 -8.45 -36.56 -0.90
C ARG A 177 -7.96 -37.77 -1.68
N ARG A 178 -8.65 -38.12 -2.78
CA ARG A 178 -8.26 -39.21 -3.68
C ARG A 178 -6.95 -38.92 -4.44
N ILE A 179 -6.59 -37.65 -4.60
CA ILE A 179 -5.33 -37.22 -5.22
C ILE A 179 -4.14 -37.43 -4.27
N GLN A 180 -4.32 -37.32 -2.94
CA GLN A 180 -3.25 -37.60 -1.97
C GLN A 180 -2.83 -39.08 -1.95
N ASP A 181 -3.76 -40.00 -2.17
CA ASP A 181 -3.49 -41.45 -2.13
C ASP A 181 -2.71 -41.96 -3.36
N ASN A 182 -2.61 -41.17 -4.45
CA ASN A 182 -1.95 -41.55 -5.70
C ASN A 182 -0.85 -40.55 -6.10
N THR A 183 0.13 -40.33 -5.21
CA THR A 183 1.26 -39.42 -5.46
C THR A 183 2.59 -40.16 -5.52
N VAL A 184 3.54 -39.60 -6.27
CA VAL A 184 4.96 -39.95 -6.25
C VAL A 184 5.70 -38.86 -5.48
N ARG A 185 6.59 -39.27 -4.57
CA ARG A 185 7.41 -38.35 -3.79
C ARG A 185 8.71 -38.09 -4.54
N VAL A 186 8.98 -36.84 -4.89
CA VAL A 186 10.23 -36.47 -5.54
C VAL A 186 11.07 -35.67 -4.57
N LEU A 187 12.23 -36.18 -4.21
CA LEU A 187 13.24 -35.50 -3.41
C LEU A 187 14.04 -34.57 -4.32
N ASP A 188 14.01 -33.28 -4.04
CA ASP A 188 14.75 -32.28 -4.81
C ASP A 188 16.25 -32.25 -4.41
N PRO A 189 17.13 -31.61 -5.21
CA PRO A 189 18.55 -31.52 -4.92
C PRO A 189 18.91 -30.76 -3.63
N LEU A 190 17.94 -30.11 -2.99
CA LEU A 190 18.09 -29.38 -1.71
C LEU A 190 17.57 -30.20 -0.53
N GLY A 191 17.05 -31.41 -0.77
CA GLY A 191 16.49 -32.30 0.24
C GLY A 191 15.03 -32.03 0.58
N GLU A 192 14.29 -31.26 -0.24
CA GLU A 192 12.84 -31.05 -0.06
C GLU A 192 12.04 -32.09 -0.87
N THR A 193 11.03 -32.70 -0.24
CA THR A 193 10.14 -33.65 -0.94
C THR A 193 8.90 -32.94 -1.47
N ILE A 194 8.66 -33.04 -2.78
CA ILE A 194 7.41 -32.62 -3.42
C ILE A 194 6.53 -33.83 -3.76
N PRO A 195 5.25 -33.87 -3.30
CA PRO A 195 4.29 -34.86 -3.75
C PRO A 195 3.73 -34.46 -5.11
N ILE A 196 3.93 -35.30 -6.14
CA ILE A 196 3.37 -35.09 -7.48
C ILE A 196 2.29 -36.14 -7.74
N PRO A 197 1.04 -35.74 -8.01
CA PRO A 197 -0.02 -36.69 -8.41
C PRO A 197 0.35 -37.49 -9.66
N ASP A 198 0.04 -38.78 -9.66
CA ASP A 198 0.26 -39.71 -10.77
C ASP A 198 -0.35 -39.24 -12.10
N LEU A 199 -1.46 -38.49 -12.03
CA LEU A 199 -2.12 -37.84 -13.16
C LEU A 199 -1.15 -37.00 -14.00
N PHE A 200 -0.12 -36.43 -13.38
CA PHE A 200 0.85 -35.58 -14.04
C PHE A 200 2.14 -36.32 -14.45
N LEU A 201 2.23 -37.61 -14.17
CA LEU A 201 3.40 -38.45 -14.44
C LEU A 201 3.22 -39.33 -15.67
N SER A 202 2.14 -39.13 -16.43
CA SER A 202 1.85 -39.92 -17.64
C SER A 202 2.86 -39.69 -18.78
N THR A 203 3.57 -38.57 -18.77
CA THR A 203 4.63 -38.23 -19.74
C THR A 203 5.78 -37.50 -19.05
N TRP A 204 6.98 -37.60 -19.62
CA TRP A 204 8.13 -36.84 -19.13
C TRP A 204 7.89 -35.32 -19.28
N GLU A 205 7.23 -34.88 -20.34
CA GLU A 205 6.98 -33.47 -20.62
C GLU A 205 6.07 -32.81 -19.57
N SER A 206 5.04 -33.53 -19.11
CA SER A 206 4.17 -33.07 -18.02
C SER A 206 4.94 -32.96 -16.70
N PHE A 207 5.78 -33.97 -16.40
CA PHE A 207 6.64 -33.97 -15.23
C PHE A 207 7.65 -32.81 -15.28
N ASP A 208 8.38 -32.63 -16.38
CA ASP A 208 9.34 -31.55 -16.60
C ASP A 208 8.69 -30.16 -16.46
N HIS A 209 7.45 -29.98 -16.94
CA HIS A 209 6.70 -28.74 -16.73
C HIS A 209 6.45 -28.44 -15.25
N ILE A 210 6.06 -29.45 -14.47
CA ILE A 210 5.81 -29.29 -13.03
C ILE A 210 7.11 -28.95 -12.31
N ILE A 211 8.19 -29.68 -12.60
CA ILE A 211 9.49 -29.45 -11.99
C ILE A 211 10.01 -28.04 -12.34
N LYS A 212 9.91 -27.59 -13.59
CA LYS A 212 10.26 -26.21 -13.98
C LYS A 212 9.40 -25.16 -13.27
N GLY A 213 8.11 -25.41 -13.13
CA GLY A 213 7.20 -24.55 -12.37
C GLY A 213 7.59 -24.45 -10.90
N TYR A 214 7.91 -25.59 -10.28
CA TYR A 214 8.32 -25.69 -8.88
C TYR A 214 9.66 -24.98 -8.61
N PHE A 215 10.60 -25.04 -9.55
CA PHE A 215 11.91 -24.38 -9.42
C PHE A 215 11.91 -22.89 -9.78
N ARG A 216 10.79 -22.29 -10.18
CA ARG A 216 10.73 -20.85 -10.46
C ARG A 216 11.04 -20.04 -9.20
N ASN A 217 12.01 -19.14 -9.28
CA ASN A 217 12.56 -18.34 -8.17
C ASN A 217 13.24 -19.17 -7.05
N ARG A 218 13.64 -20.43 -7.32
CA ARG A 218 14.40 -21.27 -6.36
C ARG A 218 15.85 -21.47 -6.81
N ILE A 219 16.70 -21.87 -5.86
CA ILE A 219 18.10 -22.24 -6.15
C ILE A 219 18.09 -23.45 -7.09
N GLY A 220 18.88 -23.39 -8.17
CA GLY A 220 18.90 -24.43 -9.19
C GLY A 220 18.00 -24.18 -10.40
N GLN A 221 17.14 -23.15 -10.38
CA GLN A 221 16.22 -22.80 -11.47
C GLN A 221 16.88 -22.84 -12.85
N ARG A 222 18.04 -22.18 -13.01
CA ARG A 222 18.73 -22.10 -14.30
C ARG A 222 19.10 -23.48 -14.86
N TYR A 223 19.45 -24.43 -14.00
CA TYR A 223 19.80 -25.79 -14.43
C TYR A 223 18.55 -26.58 -14.80
N VAL A 224 17.49 -26.45 -14.01
CA VAL A 224 16.20 -27.13 -14.25
C VAL A 224 15.52 -26.64 -15.52
N GLU A 225 15.50 -25.32 -15.76
CA GLU A 225 14.96 -24.74 -16.99
C GLU A 225 15.69 -25.24 -18.25
N GLN A 226 16.99 -25.51 -18.14
CA GLN A 226 17.82 -26.04 -19.21
C GLN A 226 17.75 -27.58 -19.35
N GLY A 227 16.97 -28.26 -18.51
CA GLY A 227 16.90 -29.73 -18.48
C GLY A 227 18.19 -30.39 -17.99
N LEU A 228 19.03 -29.67 -17.24
CA LEU A 228 20.29 -30.16 -16.68
C LEU A 228 20.07 -30.82 -15.32
N TYR A 229 19.20 -31.81 -15.29
CA TYR A 229 18.93 -32.61 -14.11
C TYR A 229 18.67 -34.07 -14.51
N GLU A 230 18.91 -34.97 -13.57
CA GLU A 230 18.61 -36.39 -13.68
C GLU A 230 17.62 -36.79 -12.59
N VAL A 231 16.80 -37.80 -12.89
CA VAL A 231 15.83 -38.36 -11.96
C VAL A 231 16.18 -39.83 -11.78
N LEU A 232 16.20 -40.27 -10.53
CA LEU A 232 16.53 -41.62 -10.15
C LEU A 232 15.46 -42.20 -9.24
N HIS A 233 15.40 -43.52 -9.19
CA HIS A 233 14.68 -44.22 -8.14
C HIS A 233 15.46 -44.14 -6.82
N SER A 234 14.78 -43.82 -5.72
CA SER A 234 15.44 -43.66 -4.41
C SER A 234 15.91 -44.99 -3.79
N ASP A 235 15.37 -46.13 -4.23
CA ASP A 235 15.68 -47.45 -3.68
C ASP A 235 16.90 -48.12 -4.33
N ASP A 236 17.04 -48.01 -5.65
CA ASP A 236 18.09 -48.67 -6.42
C ASP A 236 19.05 -47.71 -7.14
N SER A 237 18.81 -46.40 -7.04
CA SER A 237 19.58 -45.35 -7.71
C SER A 237 19.69 -45.54 -9.23
N GLN A 238 18.71 -46.20 -9.85
CA GLN A 238 18.66 -46.32 -11.30
C GLN A 238 18.17 -45.01 -11.93
N ASN A 239 18.87 -44.55 -12.95
CA ASN A 239 18.50 -43.35 -13.70
C ASN A 239 17.28 -43.63 -14.58
N ILE A 240 16.27 -42.78 -14.46
CA ILE A 240 15.03 -42.84 -15.23
C ILE A 240 15.17 -41.93 -16.45
N THR A 241 15.26 -42.53 -17.62
CA THR A 241 15.31 -41.77 -18.87
C THR A 241 13.93 -41.25 -19.27
N PRO A 242 13.82 -40.10 -19.96
CA PRO A 242 12.55 -39.57 -20.46
C PRO A 242 11.71 -40.59 -21.23
N SER A 243 12.35 -41.45 -22.03
CA SER A 243 11.70 -42.51 -22.81
C SER A 243 11.11 -43.65 -21.99
N GLN A 244 11.59 -43.85 -20.76
CA GLN A 244 11.15 -44.93 -19.87
C GLN A 244 10.21 -44.44 -18.77
N PHE A 245 10.14 -43.12 -18.55
CA PHE A 245 9.47 -42.48 -17.42
C PHE A 245 8.04 -43.00 -17.17
N SER A 246 7.18 -42.99 -18.20
CA SER A 246 5.77 -43.38 -18.06
C SER A 246 5.55 -44.86 -17.74
N ASN A 247 6.53 -45.71 -18.06
CA ASN A 247 6.44 -47.15 -17.85
C ASN A 247 7.09 -47.59 -16.53
N THR A 248 8.01 -46.76 -16.02
CA THR A 248 8.81 -47.04 -14.83
C THR A 248 8.19 -46.43 -13.58
N VAL A 249 7.70 -45.18 -13.64
CA VAL A 249 7.21 -44.44 -12.47
C VAL A 249 5.74 -44.77 -12.16
N LYS A 250 5.44 -45.12 -10.91
CA LYS A 250 4.11 -45.47 -10.43
C LYS A 250 3.78 -44.75 -9.13
N ALA A 251 2.48 -44.57 -8.87
CA ALA A 251 2.01 -44.00 -7.61
C ALA A 251 2.58 -44.77 -6.41
N GLY A 252 3.07 -44.04 -5.41
CA GLY A 252 3.75 -44.59 -4.24
C GLY A 252 5.28 -44.58 -4.32
N ASP A 253 5.86 -44.41 -5.52
CA ASP A 253 7.31 -44.38 -5.71
C ASP A 253 7.96 -43.17 -5.02
N GLU A 254 9.23 -43.34 -4.68
CA GLU A 254 10.13 -42.26 -4.28
C GLU A 254 11.20 -42.09 -5.35
N LEU A 255 11.30 -40.86 -5.85
CA LEU A 255 12.28 -40.46 -6.86
C LEU A 255 13.24 -39.44 -6.25
N GLU A 256 14.49 -39.49 -6.66
CA GLU A 256 15.52 -38.51 -6.31
C GLU A 256 15.90 -37.70 -7.54
N MET A 257 15.93 -36.37 -7.41
CA MET A 257 16.32 -35.45 -8.46
C MET A 257 17.69 -34.86 -8.13
N SER A 258 18.57 -34.82 -9.12
CA SER A 258 19.92 -34.26 -8.99
C SER A 258 20.27 -33.33 -10.15
N ILE A 259 21.02 -32.27 -9.86
CA ILE A 259 21.49 -31.33 -10.90
C ILE A 259 22.75 -31.86 -11.56
N VAL A 260 22.78 -31.86 -12.89
CA VAL A 260 23.95 -32.27 -13.67
C VAL A 260 24.85 -31.06 -13.94
N LEU A 261 26.02 -31.04 -13.32
CA LEU A 261 27.07 -30.07 -13.61
C LEU A 261 27.98 -30.60 -14.73
N ARG A 262 27.76 -30.19 -15.99
CA ARG A 262 28.70 -30.53 -17.07
C ARG A 262 29.95 -29.65 -17.00
N GLN A 263 31.11 -30.27 -16.86
CA GLN A 263 32.41 -29.62 -17.10
C GLN A 263 32.77 -29.73 -18.59
N LYS A 264 33.17 -28.62 -19.21
CA LYS A 264 33.67 -28.61 -20.59
C LYS A 264 34.95 -29.45 -20.67
N ILE A 265 34.93 -30.52 -21.45
CA ILE A 265 36.16 -31.15 -21.99
C ILE A 265 36.70 -30.18 -23.04
N GLY A 266 37.49 -29.21 -22.60
CA GLY A 266 38.31 -28.36 -23.44
C GLY A 266 39.77 -28.70 -23.16
N ASN A 267 40.52 -29.06 -24.19
CA ASN A 267 41.93 -29.39 -24.11
C ASN A 267 42.71 -28.30 -23.35
N GLY A 268 43.21 -28.64 -22.16
CA GLY A 268 44.07 -27.79 -21.34
C GLY A 268 43.52 -27.53 -19.94
N GLU A 269 44.23 -28.09 -18.96
CA GLU A 269 44.15 -27.85 -17.50
C GLU A 269 43.29 -28.83 -16.67
N GLU A 270 44.01 -29.57 -15.83
CA GLU A 270 43.63 -30.64 -14.89
C GLU A 270 42.72 -30.21 -13.73
N ASN A 271 41.81 -29.24 -13.92
CA ASN A 271 40.87 -28.83 -12.87
C ASN A 271 39.53 -29.60 -12.94
N SER A 272 39.50 -30.76 -13.58
CA SER A 272 38.25 -31.52 -13.84
C SER A 272 37.78 -32.43 -12.71
N ARG A 273 38.48 -32.45 -11.58
CA ARG A 273 38.25 -33.43 -10.50
C ARG A 273 37.93 -32.80 -9.15
N ARG A 274 37.89 -31.46 -9.07
CA ARG A 274 37.68 -30.76 -7.79
C ARG A 274 36.23 -30.38 -7.59
N CYS A 275 35.65 -30.80 -6.46
CA CYS A 275 34.34 -30.34 -6.03
C CYS A 275 34.34 -28.81 -5.91
N PRO A 276 33.42 -28.08 -6.58
CA PRO A 276 33.42 -26.61 -6.58
C PRO A 276 33.08 -25.99 -5.22
N ARG A 277 32.60 -26.78 -4.25
CA ARG A 277 32.26 -26.30 -2.90
C ARG A 277 33.42 -26.43 -1.91
N CYS A 278 34.19 -27.51 -1.96
CA CYS A 278 35.24 -27.81 -0.98
C CYS A 278 36.63 -28.03 -1.60
N TYR A 279 36.74 -27.94 -2.92
CA TYR A 279 37.97 -28.18 -3.69
C TYR A 279 38.60 -29.57 -3.51
N HIS A 280 37.85 -30.53 -2.97
CA HIS A 280 38.31 -31.91 -2.80
C HIS A 280 38.51 -32.58 -4.16
N ASP A 281 39.66 -33.25 -4.34
CA ASP A 281 40.11 -33.86 -5.59
C ASP A 281 39.60 -35.31 -5.69
N ASN A 282 38.57 -35.54 -6.49
CA ASN A 282 37.99 -36.86 -6.73
C ASN A 282 38.85 -37.63 -7.76
N ALA A 283 39.99 -38.15 -7.30
CA ALA A 283 40.95 -38.85 -8.15
C ALA A 283 40.60 -40.33 -8.44
N ASP A 284 39.71 -40.95 -7.66
CA ASP A 284 39.41 -42.40 -7.71
C ASP A 284 38.13 -42.79 -8.46
N VAL A 285 37.47 -41.85 -9.14
CA VAL A 285 36.26 -42.17 -9.90
C VAL A 285 36.65 -42.58 -11.32
N SER A 286 36.65 -43.89 -11.60
CA SER A 286 36.85 -44.44 -12.95
C SER A 286 35.86 -43.83 -13.94
N ASP A 287 36.31 -43.48 -15.15
CA ASP A 287 35.54 -42.85 -16.23
C ASP A 287 34.25 -43.59 -16.64
N GLU A 288 34.07 -44.85 -16.22
CA GLU A 288 32.86 -45.63 -16.48
C GLU A 288 31.69 -45.31 -15.54
N LEU A 289 31.93 -44.57 -14.45
CA LEU A 289 30.92 -44.21 -13.47
C LEU A 289 30.89 -42.70 -13.31
N ARG A 290 29.95 -42.04 -14.00
CA ARG A 290 29.54 -40.64 -13.79
C ARG A 290 28.91 -40.42 -12.40
N ARG A 291 29.52 -40.98 -11.35
CA ARG A 291 28.92 -41.14 -10.04
C ARG A 291 29.51 -40.13 -9.06
N TRP A 292 28.65 -39.16 -8.77
CA TRP A 292 28.35 -38.60 -7.45
C TRP A 292 29.47 -37.88 -6.69
N VAL A 293 29.15 -36.63 -6.34
CA VAL A 293 29.65 -36.00 -5.11
C VAL A 293 28.64 -36.36 -4.02
N GLN A 294 28.97 -37.31 -3.14
CA GLN A 294 28.24 -37.48 -1.89
C GLN A 294 28.64 -36.35 -0.93
N TRP A 295 27.65 -35.77 -0.25
CA TRP A 295 27.85 -34.76 0.81
C TRP A 295 28.24 -35.42 2.13
#